data_AF-A0A367LVH6-F1
#
_entry.id   AF-A0A367LVH6-F1
#
_cell.length_a   1.000
_cell.length_b   1.000
_cell.length_c   1.000
_cell.angle_alpha   90.00
_cell.angle_beta   90.00
_cell.angle_gamma   90.00
#
_symmetry.space_group_name_H-M   'P 1'
#
loop_
_entity.id
_entity.type
_entity.pdbx_description
1 polymer ?
#
loop_
_entity_poly.entity_id
_entity_poly.type
_entity_poly.pdbx_seq_one_letter_code
_entity_poly.pdbx_strand_id
1 'polypeptide(L)'
;QVRVGSKVKVLAQALDSEVEGTVSYIGDLLGEQTRAATARVTLSNPESTWRPGLFVSVQVAEATRKEVLTVADGAVQNVDGEDVVFVRVADGFVLQPVKLGISDG
;
A
#
# COMPACT_ATOMS: atom_id res chain seq x y z
N GLN A 1 4.93 4.06 2.30
CA GLN A 1 6.38 4.31 2.49
C GLN A 1 7.16 2.99 2.42
N VAL A 2 8.16 2.91 1.53
CA VAL A 2 9.02 1.72 1.33
C VAL A 2 10.19 1.74 2.30
N ARG A 3 10.50 0.60 2.94
CA ARG A 3 11.66 0.43 3.83
C ARG A 3 12.25 -0.98 3.68
N VAL A 4 13.47 -1.19 4.16
CA VAL A 4 14.02 -2.54 4.30
C VAL A 4 13.06 -3.39 5.13
N GLY A 5 12.77 -4.61 4.68
CA GLY A 5 11.76 -5.50 5.26
C GLY A 5 10.34 -5.32 4.71
N SER A 6 10.07 -4.32 3.86
CA SER A 6 8.77 -4.20 3.18
C SER A 6 8.48 -5.44 2.33
N LYS A 7 7.26 -5.95 2.46
CA LYS A 7 6.73 -6.99 1.58
C LYS A 7 6.40 -6.40 0.23
N VAL A 8 6.75 -7.12 -0.83
CA VAL A 8 6.51 -6.71 -2.20
C VAL A 8 6.02 -7.90 -3.02
N LYS A 9 5.26 -7.60 -4.05
CA LYS A 9 4.87 -8.53 -5.10
C LYS A 9 5.70 -8.25 -6.34
N VAL A 10 6.36 -9.26 -6.85
CA VAL A 10 7.17 -9.19 -8.07
C VAL A 10 6.42 -9.91 -9.17
N LEU A 11 6.12 -9.21 -10.26
CA LEU A 11 5.36 -9.70 -11.41
C LEU A 11 6.29 -9.79 -12.62
N ALA A 12 6.34 -10.95 -13.26
CA ALA A 12 7.00 -11.15 -14.53
C ALA A 12 5.95 -11.41 -15.61
N GLN A 13 5.66 -10.39 -16.43
CA GLN A 13 4.69 -10.53 -17.53
C GLN A 13 5.08 -11.63 -18.53
N ALA A 14 6.36 -11.80 -18.80
CA ALA A 14 6.86 -12.82 -19.71
C ALA A 14 6.74 -14.25 -19.18
N LEU A 15 6.51 -14.43 -17.87
CA LEU A 15 6.29 -15.73 -17.24
C LEU A 15 4.84 -15.94 -16.82
N ASP A 16 3.99 -14.93 -16.99
CA ASP A 16 2.65 -14.85 -16.37
C ASP A 16 2.66 -15.32 -14.90
N SER A 17 3.67 -14.84 -14.15
CA SER A 17 3.97 -15.32 -12.81
C SER A 17 4.18 -14.17 -11.83
N GLU A 18 3.70 -14.37 -10.61
CA GLU A 18 3.87 -13.47 -9.47
C GLU A 18 4.55 -14.22 -8.33
N VAL A 19 5.47 -13.55 -7.63
CA VAL A 19 6.11 -14.08 -6.43
C VAL A 19 6.24 -13.00 -5.36
N GLU A 20 6.08 -13.40 -4.11
CA GLU A 20 6.36 -12.51 -2.99
C GLU A 20 7.87 -12.37 -2.77
N GLY A 21 8.29 -11.13 -2.53
CA GLY A 21 9.65 -10.77 -2.16
C GLY A 21 9.68 -9.90 -0.92
N THR A 22 10.89 -9.68 -0.41
CA THR A 22 11.14 -8.73 0.67
C THR A 22 12.24 -7.77 0.25
N VAL A 23 12.03 -6.47 0.47
CA VAL A 23 13.07 -5.45 0.21
C VAL A 23 14.25 -5.70 1.16
N SER A 24 15.41 -6.00 0.60
CA SER A 24 16.65 -6.26 1.34
C SER A 24 17.57 -5.04 1.40
N TYR A 25 17.40 -4.09 0.48
CA TYR A 25 18.22 -2.87 0.44
C TYR A 25 17.47 -1.74 -0.25
N ILE A 26 17.71 -0.51 0.20
CA ILE A 26 17.33 0.73 -0.49
C ILE A 26 18.59 1.58 -0.54
N GLY A 27 19.07 1.86 -1.74
CA GLY A 27 20.19 2.77 -1.97
C GLY A 27 19.75 4.23 -1.90
N ASP A 28 20.75 5.11 -1.80
CA ASP A 28 20.52 6.55 -1.79
C ASP A 28 19.81 7.00 -3.07
N LEU A 29 19.07 8.11 -2.98
CA LEU A 29 18.36 8.72 -4.11
C LEU A 29 19.35 8.95 -5.25
N LEU A 30 19.16 8.23 -6.35
CA LEU A 30 20.05 8.25 -7.49
C LEU A 30 19.60 9.37 -8.44
N GLY A 31 20.24 10.53 -8.28
CA GLY A 31 20.17 11.67 -9.20
C GLY A 31 19.08 12.69 -8.86
N GLU A 32 19.49 13.96 -8.80
CA GLU A 32 18.67 15.16 -8.58
C GLU A 32 17.46 15.30 -9.53
N GLN A 33 17.43 14.56 -10.65
CA GLN A 33 16.44 14.71 -11.72
C GLN A 33 15.22 13.78 -11.63
N THR A 34 15.35 12.54 -11.14
CA THR A 34 14.25 11.54 -11.21
C THR A 34 13.68 11.16 -9.85
N ARG A 35 14.33 11.56 -8.74
CA ARG A 35 13.93 11.20 -7.36
C ARG A 35 13.69 9.69 -7.17
N ALA A 36 14.35 8.85 -7.97
CA ALA A 36 14.26 7.40 -7.87
C ALA A 36 15.34 6.87 -6.93
N ALA A 37 14.99 5.85 -6.13
CA ALA A 37 15.94 5.11 -5.30
C ALA A 37 16.10 3.69 -5.85
N THR A 38 17.32 3.17 -5.84
CA THR A 38 17.56 1.77 -6.22
C THR A 38 17.23 0.85 -5.06
N ALA A 39 16.25 -0.04 -5.22
CA ALA A 39 15.93 -1.05 -4.22
C ALA A 39 16.35 -2.45 -4.67
N ARG A 40 16.78 -3.30 -3.73
CA ARG A 40 17.03 -4.73 -3.95
C ARG A 40 15.95 -5.55 -3.25
N VAL A 41 15.43 -6.55 -3.94
CA VAL A 41 14.41 -7.47 -3.42
C VAL A 41 14.99 -8.89 -3.41
N THR A 42 14.74 -9.60 -2.31
CA THR A 42 15.06 -11.03 -2.19
C THR A 42 13.76 -11.84 -2.30
N LEU A 43 13.77 -12.88 -3.13
CA LEU A 43 12.65 -13.81 -3.34
C LEU A 43 13.17 -15.24 -3.43
N SER A 44 12.31 -16.21 -3.12
CA SER A 44 12.61 -17.64 -3.24
C SER A 44 12.46 -18.09 -4.69
N ASN A 45 13.48 -18.77 -5.23
CA ASN A 45 13.48 -19.27 -6.62
C ASN A 45 13.93 -20.75 -6.69
N PRO A 46 13.26 -21.68 -5.98
CA PRO A 46 13.69 -23.07 -5.91
C PRO A 46 13.71 -23.76 -7.28
N GLU A 47 12.80 -23.38 -8.18
CA GLU A 47 12.70 -23.93 -9.54
C GLU A 47 13.57 -23.21 -10.57
N SER A 48 14.33 -22.19 -10.18
CA SER A 48 15.18 -21.39 -11.06
C SER A 48 14.45 -20.70 -12.24
N THR A 49 13.14 -20.53 -12.14
CA THR A 49 12.27 -19.91 -13.17
C THR A 49 12.55 -18.41 -13.32
N TRP A 50 12.93 -17.74 -12.24
CA TRP A 50 13.25 -16.30 -12.21
C TRP A 50 14.70 -16.05 -12.62
N ARG A 51 14.95 -15.94 -13.93
CA ARG A 51 16.30 -15.78 -14.50
C ARG A 51 16.75 -14.31 -14.53
N PRO A 52 18.07 -14.04 -14.46
CA PRO A 52 18.62 -12.70 -14.68
C PRO A 52 18.26 -12.14 -16.06
N GLY A 53 18.09 -10.82 -16.15
CA GLY A 53 17.74 -10.11 -17.39
C GLY A 53 16.23 -10.08 -17.70
N LEU A 54 15.41 -10.74 -16.89
CA LEU A 54 13.96 -10.67 -17.00
C LEU A 54 13.45 -9.31 -16.52
N PHE A 55 12.64 -8.64 -17.34
CA PHE A 55 11.92 -7.45 -16.91
C PHE A 55 10.79 -7.84 -15.97
N VAL A 56 10.72 -7.16 -14.83
CA VAL A 56 9.72 -7.39 -13.79
C VAL A 56 9.13 -6.07 -13.32
N SER A 57 7.87 -6.11 -12.92
CA SER A 57 7.19 -5.03 -12.22
C SER A 57 7.13 -5.37 -10.74
N VAL A 58 7.43 -4.40 -9.87
CA VAL A 58 7.37 -4.59 -8.42
C VAL A 58 6.26 -3.72 -7.86
N GLN A 59 5.28 -4.36 -7.22
CA GLN A 59 4.26 -3.69 -6.45
C GLN A 59 4.66 -3.76 -4.98
N VAL A 60 4.86 -2.60 -4.36
CA VAL A 60 5.09 -2.54 -2.92
C VAL A 60 3.74 -2.59 -2.24
N ALA A 61 3.51 -3.61 -1.41
CA ALA A 61 2.32 -3.62 -0.58
C ALA A 61 2.42 -2.41 0.36
N GLU A 62 1.46 -1.50 0.25
CA GLU A 62 1.29 -0.52 1.31
C GLU A 62 1.02 -1.28 2.60
N ALA A 63 1.62 -0.84 3.70
CA ALA A 63 1.36 -1.46 4.97
C ALA A 63 -0.14 -1.34 5.26
N THR A 64 -0.90 -2.42 5.11
CA THR A 64 -2.25 -2.53 5.64
C THR A 64 -2.12 -2.33 7.14
N ARG A 65 -2.31 -1.09 7.59
CA ARG A 65 -1.86 -0.65 8.89
C ARG A 65 -2.98 -0.89 9.89
N LYS A 66 -2.99 -2.11 10.45
CA LYS A 66 -3.96 -2.61 11.45
C LYS A 66 -5.40 -2.57 10.95
N GLU A 67 -6.19 -3.51 11.45
CA GLU A 67 -7.64 -3.50 11.35
C GLU A 67 -8.16 -2.18 11.93
N VAL A 68 -8.43 -1.21 11.05
CA VAL A 68 -9.10 0.04 11.38
C VAL A 68 -10.45 0.01 10.68
N LEU A 69 -11.47 0.56 11.34
CA LEU A 69 -12.78 0.71 10.72
C LEU A 69 -12.67 1.69 9.55
N THR A 70 -12.90 1.21 8.34
CA THR A 70 -12.89 2.02 7.12
C THR A 70 -14.30 2.38 6.71
N VAL A 71 -14.48 3.61 6.24
CA VAL A 71 -15.72 4.10 5.61
C VAL A 71 -15.36 4.75 4.29
N ALA A 72 -16.33 4.89 3.37
CA ALA A 72 -16.10 5.64 2.14
C ALA A 72 -15.87 7.13 2.45
N ASP A 73 -15.02 7.81 1.69
CA ASP A 73 -14.70 9.23 1.89
C ASP A 73 -15.96 10.11 1.87
N GLY A 74 -16.92 9.82 0.98
CA GLY A 74 -18.20 10.54 0.92
C GLY A 74 -19.13 10.33 2.14
N ALA A 75 -18.84 9.36 3.01
CA ALA A 75 -19.62 9.12 4.24
C ALA A 75 -19.17 10.01 5.41
N VAL A 76 -17.97 10.59 5.34
CA VAL A 76 -17.46 11.57 6.30
C VAL A 76 -18.01 12.94 5.91
N GLN A 77 -18.65 13.61 6.87
CA GLN A 77 -19.20 14.96 6.70
C GLN A 77 -18.58 15.87 7.75
N ASN A 78 -18.42 17.16 7.43
CA ASN A 78 -18.04 18.16 8.42
C ASN A 78 -19.29 18.92 8.86
N VAL A 79 -19.62 18.85 10.16
CA VAL A 79 -20.76 19.55 10.76
C VAL A 79 -20.24 20.39 11.91
N ASP A 80 -20.46 21.70 11.85
CA ASP A 80 -20.00 22.66 12.86
C ASP A 80 -18.50 22.57 13.19
N GLY A 81 -17.68 22.18 12.21
CA GLY A 81 -16.23 22.03 12.36
C GLY A 81 -15.77 20.66 12.87
N GLU A 82 -16.70 19.74 13.16
CA GLU A 82 -16.40 18.36 13.56
C GLU A 82 -16.60 17.36 12.41
N ASP A 83 -15.68 16.41 12.29
CA ASP A 83 -15.80 15.29 11.35
C ASP A 83 -16.74 14.22 11.93
N VAL A 84 -17.81 13.92 11.21
CA VAL A 84 -18.91 13.04 11.66
C VAL A 84 -19.30 12.04 10.58
N VAL A 85 -19.82 10.89 11.00
CA VAL A 85 -20.52 9.93 10.14
C VAL A 85 -21.97 9.77 10.62
N PHE A 86 -22.89 9.52 9.69
CA PHE A 86 -24.30 9.25 10.01
C PHE A 86 -24.53 7.75 10.16
N VAL A 87 -24.78 7.30 11.38
CA VAL A 87 -25.07 5.89 11.67
C VAL A 87 -26.57 5.67 11.65
N ARG A 88 -27.05 4.72 10.83
CA ARG A 88 -28.47 4.36 10.78
C ARG A 88 -28.87 3.61 12.05
N VAL A 89 -29.94 4.06 12.69
CA VAL A 89 -30.59 3.44 13.84
C VAL A 89 -32.07 3.18 13.52
N ALA A 90 -32.79 2.53 14.43
CA ALA A 90 -34.21 2.17 14.21
C ALA A 90 -35.07 3.38 13.81
N ASP A 91 -34.84 4.54 14.45
CA ASP A 91 -35.67 5.73 14.31
C ASP A 91 -35.04 6.82 13.40
N GLY A 92 -34.02 6.48 12.61
CA GLY A 92 -33.39 7.42 11.67
C GLY A 92 -31.88 7.32 11.63
N PHE A 93 -31.21 8.46 11.76
CA PHE A 93 -29.75 8.57 11.75
C PHE A 93 -29.25 9.36 12.95
N VAL A 94 -28.13 8.92 13.52
CA VAL A 94 -27.42 9.63 14.57
C VAL A 94 -26.08 10.12 14.05
N LEU A 95 -25.72 11.34 14.44
CA LEU A 95 -24.40 11.90 14.22
C LEU A 95 -23.41 11.23 15.16
N GLN A 96 -22.36 10.62 14.60
CA GLN A 96 -21.27 10.06 15.39
C GLN A 96 -19.97 10.78 15.02
N PRO A 97 -19.40 11.59 15.94
CA PRO A 97 -18.08 12.17 15.77
C PRO A 97 -17.04 11.08 15.58
N VAL A 98 -16.12 11.30 14.65
CA VAL A 98 -15.04 10.38 14.34
C VAL A 98 -13.70 11.09 14.38
N LYS A 99 -12.67 10.33 14.73
CA LYS A 99 -11.30 10.76 14.55
C LYS A 99 -10.78 10.14 13.25
N LEU A 100 -10.49 10.99 12.26
CA LEU A 100 -10.02 10.51 10.97
C LEU A 100 -8.62 9.90 11.07
N GLY A 101 -8.44 8.84 10.28
CA GLY A 101 -7.18 8.15 10.06
C GLY A 101 -6.51 8.61 8.76
N ILE A 102 -5.84 7.67 8.10
CA ILE A 102 -5.27 7.89 6.77
C ILE A 102 -6.41 7.74 5.74
N SER A 103 -6.48 8.65 4.77
CA SER A 103 -7.34 8.57 3.57
C SER A 103 -6.45 8.38 2.35
N ASP A 104 -6.89 7.52 1.43
CA ASP A 104 -6.23 7.21 0.16
C ASP A 104 -6.87 7.89 -1.06
N GLY A 105 -8.06 8.50 -0.89
CA GLY A 105 -8.74 9.31 -1.89
C GLY A 105 -9.51 8.54 -2.96
#